data_AF-A0AA38NN69-F1
#
_entry.id   AF-A0AA38NN69-F1
#
_cell.length_a   1.000
_cell.length_b   1.000
_cell.length_c   1.000
_cell.angle_alpha   90.00
_cell.angle_beta   90.00
_cell.angle_gamma   90.00
#
_symmetry.space_group_name_H-M   'P 1'
#
loop_
_entity.id
_entity.type
_entity.pdbx_description
1 polymer ?
#
loop_
_entity_poly.entity_id
_entity_poly.type
_entity_poly.pdbx_seq_one_letter_code
_entity_poly.pdbx_strand_id
1 'polypeptide(L)'
;MFKACLAQNSSRFASPSTSSLLHTSAVLNAQKTQKLTSKAKAEIKAEKWRRINANLPSPVFGTRKGEEYKWDKCYLAQILVNEAELSGPPQMTAVELPVGTVQLPSQMGFGVTDTDAEKLFRRLPELSMRTRGSDKGSENEPFAVWAERVAERENRKANTFAKVLDLRNADSDGIAYENKRRIILAFSTPENQFDPGRTEVQAAILTYRIRNLGSHLAKFPRDLGNRLGLRKLVHHRAKILRYLRRKSNERYETLLEQLGLERESVEGELIV
;
A
#
# COMPACT_ATOMS: atom_id res chain seq x y z
N MET A 1 19.47 77.33 45.06
CA MET A 1 19.20 78.79 45.06
C MET A 1 18.00 79.06 44.19
N PHE A 2 17.03 79.77 44.75
CA PHE A 2 15.71 80.09 44.19
C PHE A 2 15.77 80.92 42.89
N LYS A 3 14.81 80.70 41.98
CA LYS A 3 13.94 81.77 41.46
C LYS A 3 12.69 81.19 40.80
N ALA A 4 11.55 81.68 41.27
CA ALA A 4 10.21 81.42 40.80
C ALA A 4 9.86 82.28 39.58
N CYS A 5 8.87 81.84 38.79
CA CYS A 5 7.98 82.77 38.10
C CYS A 5 6.56 82.23 38.20
N LEU A 6 5.74 82.95 38.98
CA LEU A 6 4.29 82.84 39.03
C LEU A 6 3.70 83.56 37.81
N ALA A 7 2.73 82.94 37.16
CA ALA A 7 1.69 83.65 36.42
C ALA A 7 0.33 83.18 36.93
N GLN A 8 -0.45 84.14 37.41
CA GLN A 8 -1.77 83.96 38.00
C GLN A 8 -2.88 84.02 36.93
N ASN A 9 -4.00 83.38 37.28
CA ASN A 9 -5.39 83.67 36.92
C ASN A 9 -5.89 83.36 35.49
N SER A 10 -6.86 82.45 35.40
CA SER A 10 -8.27 82.86 35.53
C SER A 10 -9.21 81.65 35.63
N SER A 11 -10.22 81.82 36.47
CA SER A 11 -11.31 80.90 36.76
C SER A 11 -12.19 80.63 35.55
N ARG A 12 -12.48 79.35 35.30
CA ARG A 12 -13.75 78.92 34.71
C ARG A 12 -14.26 77.70 35.46
N PHE A 13 -15.26 77.93 36.29
CA PHE A 13 -16.19 76.89 36.70
C PHE A 13 -17.03 76.49 35.48
N ALA A 14 -16.98 75.22 35.10
CA ALA A 14 -18.03 74.56 34.34
C ALA A 14 -18.06 73.09 34.76
N SER A 15 -19.25 72.65 35.16
CA SER A 15 -19.60 71.43 35.88
C SER A 15 -19.11 70.13 35.23
N PRO A 16 -18.82 69.06 36.01
CA PRO A 16 -18.72 67.72 35.45
C PRO A 16 -20.13 67.26 35.07
N SER A 17 -20.46 67.25 33.78
CA SER A 17 -21.65 66.58 33.29
C SER A 17 -21.48 65.07 33.50
N THR A 18 -22.12 64.59 34.55
CA THR A 18 -22.37 63.18 34.84
C THR A 18 -23.30 62.59 33.77
N SER A 19 -22.72 61.92 32.79
CA SER A 19 -23.44 60.89 32.04
C SER A 19 -22.51 59.73 31.75
N SER A 20 -22.15 59.00 32.80
CA SER A 20 -21.66 57.63 32.66
C SER A 20 -22.79 56.79 32.07
N LEU A 21 -22.80 56.63 30.75
CA LEU A 21 -23.50 55.53 30.12
C LEU A 21 -22.84 54.24 30.63
N LEU A 22 -23.44 53.68 31.69
CA LEU A 22 -23.19 52.34 32.18
C LEU A 22 -23.53 51.38 31.04
N HIS A 23 -22.55 51.09 30.18
CA HIS A 23 -22.70 50.04 29.19
C HIS A 23 -22.91 48.72 29.93
N THR A 24 -24.13 48.19 29.82
CA THR A 24 -24.57 46.87 30.28
C THR A 24 -23.75 45.71 29.71
N SER A 25 -22.82 45.98 28.78
CA SER A 25 -21.91 45.00 28.19
C SER A 25 -20.95 44.38 29.21
N ALA A 26 -20.49 45.12 30.23
CA ALA A 26 -19.57 44.59 31.23
C ALA A 26 -20.25 43.54 32.14
N VAL A 27 -21.50 43.79 32.54
CA VAL A 27 -22.30 42.86 33.37
C VAL A 27 -22.74 41.65 32.55
N LEU A 28 -23.13 41.84 31.28
CA LEU A 28 -23.46 40.75 30.35
C LEU A 28 -22.23 39.85 30.05
N ASN A 29 -21.04 40.43 29.93
CA ASN A 29 -19.80 39.67 29.75
C ASN A 29 -19.33 38.99 31.04
N ALA A 30 -19.51 39.62 32.20
CA ALA A 30 -19.20 39.02 33.50
C ALA A 30 -20.10 37.81 33.80
N GLN A 31 -21.38 37.86 33.41
CA GLN A 31 -22.29 36.71 33.48
C GLN A 31 -21.88 35.58 32.52
N LYS A 32 -21.25 35.88 31.38
CA LYS A 32 -20.69 34.88 30.46
C LYS A 32 -19.41 34.21 30.97
N THR A 33 -18.72 34.77 31.97
CA THR A 33 -17.51 34.19 32.56
C THR A 33 -17.78 33.33 33.79
N GLN A 34 -18.79 32.45 33.76
CA GLN A 34 -18.85 31.39 34.77
C GLN A 34 -17.68 30.42 34.52
N LYS A 35 -16.77 30.29 35.50
CA LYS A 35 -15.67 29.33 35.45
C LYS A 35 -16.27 27.93 35.33
N LEU A 36 -16.09 27.29 34.18
CA LEU A 36 -16.45 25.89 33.97
C LEU A 36 -15.86 25.04 35.10
N THR A 37 -16.66 24.13 35.64
CA THR A 37 -16.21 23.15 36.63
C THR A 37 -15.08 22.30 36.05
N SER A 38 -14.21 21.76 36.91
CA SER A 38 -13.12 20.87 36.47
C SER A 38 -13.66 19.68 35.65
N LYS A 39 -14.84 19.17 36.01
CA LYS A 39 -15.56 18.11 35.29
C LYS A 39 -15.99 18.55 33.89
N ALA A 40 -16.64 19.71 33.75
CA ALA A 40 -17.03 20.24 32.44
C ALA A 40 -15.82 20.48 31.52
N LYS A 41 -14.70 20.97 32.08
CA LYS A 41 -13.43 21.09 31.33
C LYS A 41 -12.88 19.74 30.89
N ALA A 42 -12.94 18.73 31.75
CA ALA A 42 -12.51 17.37 31.44
C ALA A 42 -13.37 16.74 30.34
N GLU A 43 -14.69 16.96 30.37
CA GLU A 43 -15.62 16.49 29.34
C GLU A 43 -15.37 17.15 27.99
N ILE A 44 -15.22 18.48 27.94
CA ILE A 44 -14.87 19.21 26.71
C ILE A 44 -13.54 18.71 26.15
N LYS A 45 -12.54 18.47 27.02
CA LYS A 45 -11.25 17.90 26.61
C LYS A 45 -11.43 16.48 26.06
N ALA A 46 -12.20 15.63 26.73
CA ALA A 46 -12.46 14.25 26.32
C ALA A 46 -13.23 14.18 24.99
N GLU A 47 -14.19 15.07 24.78
CA GLU A 47 -14.93 15.18 23.54
C GLU A 47 -14.03 15.64 22.40
N LYS A 48 -13.20 16.67 22.63
CA LYS A 48 -12.18 17.11 21.67
C LYS A 48 -11.23 15.96 21.29
N TRP A 49 -10.77 15.20 22.28
CA TRP A 49 -9.93 14.00 22.05
C TRP A 49 -10.65 12.92 21.25
N ARG A 50 -11.92 12.63 21.54
CA ARG A 50 -12.74 11.69 20.77
C ARG A 50 -12.89 12.14 19.31
N ARG A 51 -13.14 13.43 19.08
CA ARG A 51 -13.25 14.02 17.73
C ARG A 51 -11.93 13.89 16.96
N ILE A 52 -10.80 14.17 17.61
CA ILE A 52 -9.46 14.01 17.00
C ILE A 52 -9.22 12.53 16.66
N ASN A 53 -9.36 11.62 17.63
CA ASN A 53 -9.13 10.18 17.44
C ASN A 53 -10.04 9.55 16.38
N ALA A 54 -11.27 10.04 16.21
CA ALA A 54 -12.18 9.55 15.19
C ALA A 54 -11.70 9.85 13.76
N ASN A 55 -10.97 10.96 13.59
CA ASN A 55 -10.45 11.42 12.30
C ASN A 55 -9.01 10.98 12.03
N LEU A 56 -8.34 10.31 12.98
CA LEU A 56 -7.00 9.77 12.77
C LEU A 56 -7.02 8.63 11.73
N PRO A 57 -6.00 8.52 10.87
CA PRO A 57 -5.88 7.41 9.94
C PRO A 57 -5.60 6.10 10.68
N SER A 58 -6.07 4.99 10.10
CA SER A 58 -5.83 3.66 10.65
C SER A 58 -4.32 3.31 10.59
N PRO A 59 -3.70 2.82 11.68
CA PRO A 59 -2.32 2.34 11.64
C PRO A 59 -2.11 1.12 10.73
N VAL A 60 -3.17 0.37 10.43
CA VAL A 60 -3.14 -0.81 9.56
C VAL A 60 -3.18 -0.37 8.09
N PHE A 61 -4.26 0.29 7.68
CA PHE A 61 -4.51 0.65 6.29
C PHE A 61 -3.86 1.96 5.84
N GLY A 62 -3.53 2.85 6.79
CA GLY A 62 -2.87 4.13 6.56
C GLY A 62 -3.78 5.28 6.17
N THR A 63 -5.06 5.02 5.91
CA THR A 63 -6.05 5.99 5.44
C THR A 63 -7.08 6.32 6.52
N ARG A 64 -7.74 7.47 6.37
CA ARG A 64 -8.89 7.87 7.19
C ARG A 64 -10.14 7.10 6.77
N LYS A 65 -11.11 7.02 7.68
CA LYS A 65 -12.40 6.38 7.38
C LYS A 65 -13.08 7.12 6.21
N GLY A 66 -13.43 6.39 5.16
CA GLY A 66 -14.06 6.94 3.95
C GLY A 66 -13.09 7.37 2.83
N GLU A 67 -11.78 7.32 3.06
CA GLU A 67 -10.76 7.66 2.05
C GLU A 67 -10.08 6.43 1.45
N GLU A 68 -10.84 5.36 1.24
CA GLU A 68 -10.30 4.09 0.73
C GLU A 68 -9.81 4.20 -0.72
N TYR A 69 -10.40 5.09 -1.52
CA TYR A 69 -10.01 5.37 -2.91
C TYR A 69 -8.54 5.77 -3.07
N LYS A 70 -7.88 6.26 -2.00
CA LYS A 70 -6.46 6.60 -2.03
C LYS A 70 -5.63 5.36 -2.34
N TRP A 71 -5.99 4.23 -1.75
CA TRP A 71 -5.28 2.97 -1.95
C TRP A 71 -5.27 2.54 -3.42
N ASP A 72 -6.43 2.58 -4.08
CA ASP A 72 -6.56 2.14 -5.48
C ASP A 72 -5.72 2.99 -6.44
N LYS A 73 -5.46 4.24 -6.07
CA LYS A 73 -4.62 5.17 -6.84
C LYS A 73 -3.13 5.04 -6.53
N CYS A 74 -2.75 4.33 -5.47
CA CYS A 74 -1.37 4.23 -5.06
C CYS A 74 -0.56 3.35 -6.00
N TYR A 75 0.70 3.73 -6.17
CA TYR A 75 1.67 2.99 -6.99
C TYR A 75 1.77 1.53 -6.55
N LEU A 76 1.85 1.27 -5.23
CA LEU A 76 1.90 -0.10 -4.74
C LEU A 76 0.67 -0.93 -5.16
N ALA A 77 -0.54 -0.38 -5.06
CA ALA A 77 -1.76 -1.12 -5.40
C ALA A 77 -1.81 -1.47 -6.89
N GLN A 78 -1.40 -0.56 -7.77
CA GLN A 78 -1.36 -0.77 -9.22
C GLN A 78 -0.38 -1.88 -9.66
N ILE A 79 0.67 -2.11 -8.88
CA ILE A 79 1.70 -3.11 -9.19
C ILE A 79 1.29 -4.52 -8.75
N LEU A 80 0.51 -4.62 -7.69
CA LEU A 80 0.09 -5.90 -7.13
C LEU A 80 -0.80 -6.67 -8.11
N VAL A 81 -0.86 -7.98 -7.93
CA VAL A 81 -1.78 -8.85 -8.66
C VAL A 81 -3.20 -8.47 -8.27
N ASN A 82 -4.00 -8.01 -9.24
CA ASN A 82 -5.38 -7.64 -9.00
C ASN A 82 -6.24 -8.90 -8.80
N GLU A 83 -6.96 -8.98 -7.68
CA GLU A 83 -7.85 -10.11 -7.38
C GLU A 83 -8.95 -10.27 -8.45
N ALA A 84 -9.42 -9.15 -9.02
CA ALA A 84 -10.40 -9.14 -10.11
C ALA A 84 -9.91 -9.84 -11.38
N GLU A 85 -8.62 -9.75 -11.70
CA GLU A 85 -8.03 -10.37 -12.90
C GLU A 85 -7.91 -11.90 -12.75
N LEU A 86 -7.71 -12.36 -11.51
CA LEU A 86 -7.65 -13.78 -11.16
C LEU A 86 -9.04 -14.41 -11.13
N SER A 87 -10.05 -13.69 -10.64
CA SER A 87 -11.43 -14.19 -10.51
C SER A 87 -12.20 -14.21 -11.83
N GLY A 88 -11.76 -13.47 -12.86
CA GLY A 88 -12.43 -13.41 -14.16
C GLY A 88 -12.27 -14.69 -14.99
N PRO A 89 -13.05 -14.83 -16.10
CA PRO A 89 -12.88 -15.95 -17.02
C PRO A 89 -11.44 -16.01 -17.55
N PRO A 90 -10.91 -17.22 -17.86
CA PRO A 90 -9.53 -17.37 -18.24
C PRO A 90 -9.26 -16.67 -19.57
N GLN A 91 -8.67 -15.49 -19.50
CA GLN A 91 -8.11 -14.81 -20.67
C GLN A 91 -6.83 -15.57 -21.05
N MET A 92 -6.96 -16.48 -22.02
CA MET A 92 -5.85 -17.20 -22.62
C MET A 92 -5.65 -16.69 -24.04
N THR A 93 -4.41 -16.38 -24.40
CA THR A 93 -4.05 -16.05 -25.78
C THR A 93 -3.61 -17.31 -26.47
N ALA A 94 -4.33 -17.70 -27.52
CA ALA A 94 -3.91 -18.78 -28.41
C ALA A 94 -2.72 -18.29 -29.24
N VAL A 95 -1.56 -18.91 -29.05
CA VAL A 95 -0.36 -18.61 -29.82
C VAL A 95 -0.03 -19.81 -30.70
N GLU A 96 0.09 -19.55 -32.00
CA GLU A 96 0.52 -20.54 -32.97
C GLU A 96 2.04 -20.72 -32.87
N LEU A 97 2.45 -21.92 -32.46
CA LEU A 97 3.85 -22.31 -32.34
C LEU A 97 4.16 -23.43 -33.34
N PRO A 98 5.43 -23.66 -33.69
CA PRO A 98 5.81 -24.68 -34.68
C PRO A 98 5.38 -26.11 -34.31
N VAL A 99 5.07 -26.36 -33.05
CA VAL A 99 4.64 -27.65 -32.51
C VAL A 99 3.10 -27.75 -32.42
N GLY A 100 2.38 -26.63 -32.58
CA GLY A 100 0.93 -26.53 -32.53
C GLY A 100 0.44 -25.27 -31.80
N THR A 101 -0.87 -25.18 -31.57
CA THR A 101 -1.46 -24.05 -30.83
C THR A 101 -1.34 -24.26 -29.33
N VAL A 102 -0.67 -23.32 -28.64
CA VAL A 102 -0.57 -23.33 -27.18
C VAL A 102 -1.37 -22.17 -26.60
N GLN A 103 -2.17 -22.46 -25.57
CA GLN A 103 -2.94 -21.47 -24.85
C GLN A 103 -2.07 -20.90 -23.72
N LEU A 104 -1.61 -19.65 -23.87
CA LEU A 104 -0.76 -18.99 -22.88
C LEU A 104 -1.61 -18.13 -21.93
N PRO A 105 -1.39 -18.20 -20.61
CA PRO A 105 -2.07 -17.33 -19.65
C PRO A 105 -1.51 -15.90 -19.75
N SER A 106 -2.35 -14.89 -19.48
CA SER A 106 -1.90 -13.49 -19.48
C SER A 106 -0.93 -13.16 -18.34
N GLN A 107 -1.04 -13.87 -17.20
CA GLN A 107 -0.14 -13.73 -16.07
C GLN A 107 0.49 -15.08 -15.74
N MET A 108 1.82 -15.11 -15.81
CA MET A 108 2.60 -16.27 -15.41
C MET A 108 3.06 -16.14 -13.97
N GLY A 109 3.11 -17.27 -13.26
CA GLY A 109 3.72 -17.40 -11.95
C GLY A 109 5.21 -17.72 -12.02
N PHE A 110 5.79 -17.96 -10.84
CA PHE A 110 7.21 -18.33 -10.64
C PHE A 110 8.23 -17.31 -11.18
N GLY A 111 7.83 -16.06 -11.40
CA GLY A 111 8.68 -15.00 -11.90
C GLY A 111 9.13 -15.17 -13.34
N VAL A 112 8.44 -16.01 -14.12
CA VAL A 112 8.71 -16.23 -15.54
C VAL A 112 8.53 -14.92 -16.30
N THR A 113 9.58 -14.46 -16.98
CA THR A 113 9.52 -13.28 -17.85
C THR A 113 9.03 -13.64 -19.25
N ASP A 114 8.62 -12.66 -20.04
CA ASP A 114 8.23 -12.88 -21.44
C ASP A 114 9.37 -13.54 -22.25
N THR A 115 10.62 -13.18 -21.94
CA THR A 115 11.80 -13.80 -22.59
C THR A 115 11.95 -15.27 -22.20
N ASP A 116 11.60 -15.64 -20.97
CA ASP A 116 11.64 -17.01 -20.50
C ASP A 116 10.45 -17.80 -21.05
N ALA A 117 9.27 -17.18 -21.15
CA ALA A 117 8.12 -17.76 -21.83
C ALA A 117 8.46 -18.13 -23.28
N GLU A 118 9.16 -17.26 -24.02
CA GLU A 118 9.60 -17.59 -25.39
C GLU A 118 10.53 -18.81 -25.39
N LYS A 119 11.50 -18.87 -24.47
CA LYS A 119 12.41 -20.02 -24.38
C LYS A 119 11.64 -21.31 -24.05
N LEU A 120 10.71 -21.25 -23.10
CA LEU A 120 9.98 -22.40 -22.58
C LEU A 120 8.97 -22.96 -23.58
N PHE A 121 8.25 -22.09 -24.28
CA PHE A 121 7.14 -22.50 -25.14
C PHE A 121 7.52 -22.59 -26.61
N ARG A 122 8.47 -21.77 -27.09
CA ARG A 122 8.90 -21.79 -28.50
C ARG A 122 10.17 -22.61 -28.70
N ARG A 123 11.25 -22.24 -28.03
CA ARG A 123 12.58 -22.85 -28.29
C ARG A 123 12.71 -24.26 -27.75
N LEU A 124 12.21 -24.52 -26.55
CA LEU A 124 12.39 -25.81 -25.88
C LEU A 124 11.68 -26.96 -26.63
N PRO A 125 10.42 -26.82 -27.09
CA PRO A 125 9.77 -27.87 -27.89
C PRO A 125 10.48 -28.14 -29.22
N GLU A 126 10.99 -27.10 -29.90
CA GLU A 126 11.79 -27.26 -31.13
C GLU A 126 13.07 -28.08 -30.87
N LEU A 127 13.79 -27.78 -29.78
CA LEU A 127 14.99 -28.51 -29.40
C LEU A 127 14.68 -29.96 -28.99
N SER A 128 13.59 -30.17 -28.24
CA SER A 128 13.10 -31.49 -27.82
C SER A 128 12.75 -32.38 -29.01
N MET A 129 12.11 -31.83 -30.05
CA MET A 129 11.84 -32.53 -31.30
C MET A 129 13.12 -32.94 -32.03
N ARG A 130 14.10 -32.03 -32.12
CA ARG A 130 15.38 -32.28 -32.80
C ARG A 130 16.21 -33.36 -32.12
N THR A 131 16.31 -33.33 -30.80
CA THR A 131 17.10 -34.31 -30.04
C THR A 131 16.46 -35.70 -30.03
N ARG A 132 15.12 -35.80 -30.03
CA ARG A 132 14.43 -37.09 -30.17
C ARG A 132 14.39 -37.62 -31.60
N GLY A 133 14.56 -36.77 -32.61
CA GLY A 133 14.62 -37.20 -34.01
C GLY A 133 15.78 -38.13 -34.34
N SER A 134 16.84 -38.16 -33.53
CA SER A 134 17.89 -39.16 -33.66
C SER A 134 17.50 -40.54 -33.11
N ASP A 135 16.49 -40.60 -32.25
CA ASP A 135 16.03 -41.81 -31.57
C ASP A 135 14.79 -42.36 -32.32
N LYS A 136 15.02 -42.96 -33.49
CA LYS A 136 13.95 -43.57 -34.29
C LYS A 136 13.33 -44.72 -33.52
N GLY A 137 12.13 -44.50 -32.97
CA GLY A 137 11.29 -45.56 -32.43
C GLY A 137 10.60 -46.32 -33.56
N SER A 138 10.83 -47.64 -33.62
CA SER A 138 10.25 -48.60 -34.58
C SER A 138 10.70 -48.40 -36.04
N GLU A 139 11.33 -49.42 -36.62
CA GLU A 139 11.81 -49.43 -38.02
C GLU A 139 10.70 -49.32 -39.07
N ASN A 140 9.43 -49.53 -38.68
CA ASN A 140 8.30 -49.68 -39.60
C ASN A 140 7.30 -48.50 -39.63
N GLU A 141 7.50 -47.42 -38.85
CA GLU A 141 6.60 -46.26 -38.88
C GLU A 141 7.05 -45.21 -39.92
N PRO A 142 6.14 -44.66 -40.74
CA PRO A 142 6.45 -43.51 -41.61
C PRO A 142 6.90 -42.30 -40.79
N PHE A 143 7.96 -41.63 -41.24
CA PHE A 143 8.53 -40.46 -40.55
C PHE A 143 7.50 -39.35 -40.27
N ALA A 144 6.56 -39.13 -41.18
CA ALA A 144 5.50 -38.13 -41.01
C ALA A 144 4.60 -38.42 -39.80
N VAL A 145 4.17 -39.68 -39.63
CA VAL A 145 3.31 -40.12 -38.51
C VAL A 145 4.08 -40.03 -37.19
N TRP A 146 5.35 -40.42 -37.21
CA TRP A 146 6.23 -40.24 -36.05
C TRP A 146 6.37 -38.76 -35.69
N ALA A 147 6.65 -37.89 -36.67
CA ALA A 147 6.84 -36.45 -36.45
C ALA A 147 5.58 -35.77 -35.90
N GLU A 148 4.41 -36.10 -36.42
CA GLU A 148 3.12 -35.61 -35.92
C GLU A 148 2.88 -36.06 -34.48
N ARG A 149 3.14 -37.33 -34.14
CA ARG A 149 3.01 -37.85 -32.77
C ARG A 149 3.95 -37.16 -31.79
N VAL A 150 5.20 -36.89 -32.17
CA VAL A 150 6.14 -36.17 -31.30
C VAL A 150 5.67 -34.71 -31.16
N ALA A 151 5.24 -34.06 -32.24
CA ALA A 151 4.71 -32.70 -32.18
C ALA A 151 3.48 -32.61 -31.26
N GLU A 152 2.52 -33.52 -31.39
CA GLU A 152 1.33 -33.56 -30.53
C GLU A 152 1.71 -33.76 -29.06
N ARG A 153 2.67 -34.65 -28.77
CA ARG A 153 3.16 -34.87 -27.41
C ARG A 153 3.80 -33.61 -26.83
N GLU A 154 4.66 -32.94 -27.59
CA GLU A 154 5.29 -31.70 -27.15
C GLU A 154 4.26 -30.56 -27.00
N ASN A 155 3.25 -30.50 -27.87
CA ASN A 155 2.14 -29.54 -27.74
C ASN A 155 1.31 -29.80 -26.48
N ARG A 156 1.00 -31.07 -26.18
CA ARG A 156 0.30 -31.45 -24.94
C ARG A 156 1.13 -31.05 -23.72
N LYS A 157 2.43 -31.31 -23.71
CA LYS A 157 3.34 -30.87 -22.63
C LYS A 157 3.34 -29.36 -22.47
N ALA A 158 3.49 -28.62 -23.56
CA ALA A 158 3.47 -27.15 -23.54
C ALA A 158 2.15 -26.61 -22.97
N ASN A 159 1.00 -27.15 -23.40
CA ASN A 159 -0.31 -26.76 -22.87
C ASN A 159 -0.48 -27.14 -21.39
N THR A 160 -0.02 -28.33 -20.96
CA THR A 160 -0.05 -28.69 -19.54
C THR A 160 0.85 -27.78 -18.70
N PHE A 161 2.02 -27.44 -19.22
CA PHE A 161 2.98 -26.58 -18.53
C PHE A 161 2.48 -25.13 -18.44
N ALA A 162 1.81 -24.63 -19.48
CA ALA A 162 1.15 -23.33 -19.46
C ALA A 162 0.10 -23.24 -18.34
N LYS A 163 -0.66 -24.32 -18.10
CA LYS A 163 -1.61 -24.38 -16.97
C LYS A 163 -0.91 -24.38 -15.62
N VAL A 164 0.23 -25.06 -15.49
CA VAL A 164 1.02 -25.06 -14.25
C VAL A 164 1.60 -23.67 -13.97
N LEU A 165 2.02 -22.96 -15.02
CA LEU A 165 2.54 -21.60 -14.90
C LEU A 165 1.45 -20.53 -14.75
N ASP A 166 0.18 -20.85 -14.96
CA ASP A 166 -0.91 -19.87 -14.79
C ASP A 166 -1.04 -19.47 -13.32
N LEU A 167 -0.87 -18.17 -13.04
CA LEU A 167 -0.95 -17.64 -11.68
C LEU A 167 -2.34 -17.86 -11.05
N ARG A 168 -3.40 -18.03 -11.87
CA ARG A 168 -4.75 -18.37 -11.38
C ARG A 168 -4.80 -19.71 -10.66
N ASN A 169 -3.94 -20.64 -11.03
CA ASN A 169 -3.87 -21.98 -10.43
C ASN A 169 -2.91 -22.03 -9.24
N ALA A 170 -2.27 -20.91 -8.88
CA ALA A 170 -1.31 -20.85 -7.79
C ALA A 170 -2.00 -20.71 -6.43
N ASP A 171 -1.34 -21.25 -5.39
CA ASP A 171 -1.76 -21.07 -4.00
C ASP A 171 -1.55 -19.62 -3.51
N SER A 172 -2.06 -19.31 -2.32
CA SER A 172 -1.84 -18.01 -1.67
C SER A 172 -0.37 -17.64 -1.55
N ASP A 173 0.50 -18.64 -1.35
CA ASP A 173 1.94 -18.44 -1.26
C ASP A 173 2.58 -18.14 -2.61
N GLY A 174 2.06 -18.72 -3.70
CA GLY A 174 2.49 -18.42 -5.07
C GLY A 174 2.13 -16.99 -5.47
N ILE A 175 0.90 -16.56 -5.16
CA ILE A 175 0.47 -15.16 -5.36
C ILE A 175 1.31 -14.21 -4.50
N ALA A 176 1.62 -14.60 -3.26
CA ALA A 176 2.48 -13.81 -2.38
C ALA A 176 3.93 -13.72 -2.89
N TYR A 177 4.44 -14.78 -3.54
CA TYR A 177 5.75 -14.76 -4.19
C TYR A 177 5.78 -13.75 -5.33
N GLU A 178 4.79 -13.78 -6.22
CA GLU A 178 4.70 -12.82 -7.34
C GLU A 178 4.60 -11.39 -6.85
N ASN A 179 3.72 -11.13 -5.89
CA ASN A 179 3.57 -9.79 -5.33
C ASN A 179 4.87 -9.28 -4.71
N LYS A 180 5.60 -10.11 -3.96
CA LYS A 180 6.92 -9.73 -3.42
C LYS A 180 7.92 -9.43 -4.53
N ARG A 181 7.96 -10.25 -5.59
CA ARG A 181 8.84 -10.02 -6.73
C ARG A 181 8.53 -8.70 -7.44
N ARG A 182 7.25 -8.44 -7.75
CA ARG A 182 6.79 -7.18 -8.36
C ARG A 182 7.14 -5.97 -7.49
N ILE A 183 6.97 -6.07 -6.17
CA ILE A 183 7.36 -5.01 -5.23
C ILE A 183 8.88 -4.77 -5.27
N ILE A 184 9.70 -5.82 -5.24
CA ILE A 184 11.16 -5.68 -5.27
C ILE A 184 11.57 -4.96 -6.55
N LEU A 185 11.06 -5.39 -7.72
CA LEU A 185 11.40 -4.77 -9.00
C LEU A 185 10.96 -3.30 -9.07
N ALA A 186 9.78 -2.97 -8.52
CA ALA A 186 9.22 -1.62 -8.60
C ALA A 186 9.86 -0.60 -7.65
N PHE A 187 10.28 -1.03 -6.45
CA PHE A 187 10.83 -0.14 -5.41
C PHE A 187 12.37 -0.20 -5.30
N SER A 188 13.02 -1.06 -6.09
CA SER A 188 14.48 -1.10 -6.22
C SER A 188 15.04 0.12 -6.96
N THR A 189 16.35 0.35 -6.89
CA THR A 189 16.99 1.42 -7.67
C THR A 189 17.34 0.93 -9.08
N PRO A 190 17.49 1.83 -10.06
CA PRO A 190 18.00 1.45 -11.38
C PRO A 190 19.40 0.81 -11.33
N GLU A 191 20.23 1.23 -10.37
CA GLU A 191 21.59 0.69 -10.16
C GLU A 191 21.58 -0.75 -9.63
N ASN A 192 20.61 -1.08 -8.77
CA ASN A 192 20.45 -2.42 -8.21
C ASN A 192 18.97 -2.82 -8.30
N GLN A 193 18.62 -3.44 -9.43
CA GLN A 193 17.24 -3.76 -9.80
C GLN A 193 16.60 -4.85 -8.92
N PHE A 194 17.40 -5.53 -8.09
CA PHE A 194 16.93 -6.57 -7.18
C PHE A 194 17.53 -6.38 -5.77
N ASP A 195 17.14 -5.30 -5.09
CA ASP A 195 17.59 -5.01 -3.72
C ASP A 195 16.47 -5.25 -2.68
N PRO A 196 16.37 -6.46 -2.08
CA PRO A 196 15.42 -6.73 -1.01
C PRO A 196 15.79 -6.04 0.31
N GLY A 197 17.03 -5.55 0.46
CA GLY A 197 17.54 -4.91 1.66
C GLY A 197 17.14 -3.44 1.80
N ARG A 198 16.72 -2.81 0.69
CA ARG A 198 16.33 -1.41 0.65
C ARG A 198 15.14 -1.12 1.58
N THR A 199 15.23 -0.02 2.33
CA THR A 199 14.20 0.41 3.29
C THR A 199 12.83 0.58 2.64
N GLU A 200 12.82 1.10 1.41
CA GLU A 200 11.64 1.36 0.62
C GLU A 200 10.93 0.06 0.23
N VAL A 201 11.71 -0.91 -0.28
CA VAL A 201 11.24 -2.26 -0.63
C VAL A 201 10.70 -2.99 0.61
N GLN A 202 11.41 -2.93 1.73
CA GLN A 202 10.96 -3.57 2.98
C GLN A 202 9.64 -2.98 3.48
N ALA A 203 9.48 -1.65 3.45
CA ALA A 203 8.24 -1.00 3.85
C ALA A 203 7.06 -1.37 2.93
N ALA A 204 7.30 -1.48 1.63
CA ALA A 204 6.30 -1.92 0.65
C ALA A 204 5.87 -3.38 0.89
N ILE A 205 6.82 -4.30 1.09
CA ILE A 205 6.53 -5.71 1.40
C ILE A 205 5.72 -5.83 2.70
N LEU A 206 6.08 -5.07 3.75
CA LEU A 206 5.33 -5.08 5.00
C LEU A 206 3.91 -4.52 4.81
N THR A 207 3.75 -3.47 4.01
CA THR A 207 2.44 -2.89 3.71
C THR A 207 1.54 -3.91 2.99
N TYR A 208 2.07 -4.62 2.00
CA TYR A 208 1.36 -5.73 1.35
C TYR A 208 0.92 -6.81 2.36
N ARG A 209 1.83 -7.27 3.23
CA ARG A 209 1.52 -8.29 4.25
C ARG A 209 0.48 -7.81 5.27
N ILE A 210 0.59 -6.56 5.73
CA ILE A 210 -0.35 -5.94 6.67
C ILE A 210 -1.75 -5.90 6.07
N ARG A 211 -1.88 -5.51 4.79
CA ARG A 211 -3.18 -5.48 4.11
C ARG A 211 -3.77 -6.87 3.92
N ASN A 212 -2.97 -7.83 3.46
CA ASN A 212 -3.42 -9.21 3.29
C ASN A 212 -3.87 -9.85 4.61
N LEU A 213 -3.11 -9.64 5.69
CA LEU A 213 -3.48 -10.14 7.01
C LEU A 213 -4.68 -9.38 7.61
N GLY A 214 -4.78 -8.07 7.32
CA GLY A 214 -5.92 -7.25 7.70
C GLY A 214 -7.23 -7.71 7.06
N SER A 215 -7.22 -8.03 5.76
CA SER A 215 -8.40 -8.58 5.06
C SER A 215 -8.77 -9.97 5.56
N HIS A 216 -7.78 -10.82 5.88
CA HIS A 216 -8.03 -12.11 6.51
C HIS A 216 -8.71 -11.97 7.88
N LEU A 217 -8.18 -11.11 8.76
CA LEU A 217 -8.74 -10.89 10.10
C LEU A 217 -10.12 -10.22 10.08
N ALA A 218 -10.43 -9.44 9.03
CA ALA A 218 -11.79 -8.92 8.83
C ALA A 218 -12.81 -10.06 8.60
N LYS A 219 -12.40 -11.13 7.91
CA LYS A 219 -13.22 -12.35 7.73
C LYS A 219 -13.19 -13.25 8.98
N PHE A 220 -12.07 -13.31 9.69
CA PHE A 220 -11.84 -14.18 10.84
C PHE A 220 -11.46 -13.40 12.12
N PRO A 221 -12.43 -12.77 12.80
CA PRO A 221 -12.14 -11.87 13.92
C PRO A 221 -11.64 -12.57 15.20
N ARG A 222 -11.83 -13.89 15.32
CA ARG A 222 -11.45 -14.68 16.49
C ARG A 222 -9.99 -15.18 16.47
N ASP A 223 -9.26 -14.94 15.39
CA ASP A 223 -7.86 -15.36 15.29
C ASP A 223 -6.93 -14.39 16.03
N LEU A 224 -6.70 -14.68 17.31
CA LEU A 224 -5.85 -13.86 18.17
C LEU A 224 -4.36 -13.97 17.81
N GLY A 225 -3.91 -15.13 17.32
CA GLY A 225 -2.51 -15.35 16.95
C GLY A 225 -2.09 -14.49 15.77
N ASN A 226 -2.92 -14.47 14.74
CA ASN A 226 -2.70 -13.62 13.57
C ASN A 226 -2.88 -12.13 13.89
N ARG A 227 -3.78 -11.76 14.82
CA ARG A 227 -3.88 -10.36 15.30
C ARG A 227 -2.60 -9.87 15.97
N LEU A 228 -1.95 -10.73 16.76
CA LEU A 228 -0.63 -10.42 17.34
C LEU A 228 0.44 -10.28 16.24
N GLY A 229 0.41 -11.15 15.22
CA GLY A 229 1.26 -11.04 14.03
C GLY A 229 1.08 -9.71 13.31
N LEU A 230 -0.16 -9.30 13.05
CA LEU A 230 -0.50 -8.02 12.42
C LEU A 230 0.08 -6.84 13.20
N ARG A 231 -0.10 -6.83 14.53
CA ARG A 231 0.45 -5.79 15.40
C ARG A 231 1.96 -5.69 15.25
N LYS A 232 2.68 -6.82 15.28
CA LYS A 232 4.13 -6.85 15.10
C LYS A 232 4.56 -6.29 13.74
N LEU A 233 3.83 -6.64 12.67
CA LEU A 233 4.12 -6.14 11.32
C LEU A 233 3.93 -4.61 11.21
N VAL A 234 2.84 -4.07 11.77
CA VAL A 234 2.58 -2.61 11.77
C VAL A 234 3.68 -1.86 12.49
N HIS A 235 4.08 -2.32 13.68
CA HIS A 235 5.18 -1.71 14.43
C HIS A 235 6.52 -1.82 13.69
N HIS A 236 6.77 -2.96 13.04
CA HIS A 236 7.97 -3.15 12.24
C HIS A 236 8.03 -2.20 11.05
N ARG A 237 6.92 -2.04 10.31
CA ARG A 237 6.80 -1.05 9.22
C ARG A 237 7.07 0.36 9.74
N ALA A 238 6.45 0.74 10.85
CA ALA A 238 6.64 2.06 11.43
C ALA A 238 8.10 2.33 11.84
N LYS A 239 8.80 1.32 12.39
CA LYS A 239 10.23 1.42 12.71
C LYS A 239 11.07 1.70 11.47
N ILE A 240 10.83 0.99 10.37
CA ILE A 240 11.55 1.17 9.09
C ILE A 240 11.27 2.56 8.51
N LEU A 241 10.01 2.98 8.50
CA LEU A 241 9.62 4.29 7.98
C LEU A 241 10.20 5.45 8.81
N ARG A 242 10.20 5.34 10.13
CA ARG A 242 10.86 6.32 11.03
C ARG A 242 12.38 6.34 10.83
N TYR A 243 13.00 5.21 10.52
CA TYR A 243 14.42 5.17 10.14
C TYR A 243 14.65 5.90 8.82
N LEU A 244 13.83 5.64 7.79
CA LEU A 244 13.94 6.32 6.49
C LEU A 244 13.78 7.83 6.66
N ARG A 245 12.77 8.28 7.42
CA ARG A 245 12.56 9.71 7.73
C ARG A 245 13.79 10.37 8.34
N ARG A 246 14.44 9.72 9.32
CA ARG A 246 15.68 10.24 9.95
C ARG A 246 16.83 10.33 8.96
N LYS A 247 16.90 9.43 7.98
CA LYS A 247 17.95 9.38 6.97
C LYS A 247 17.72 10.37 5.82
N SER A 248 16.47 10.53 5.39
CA SER A 248 16.07 11.39 4.28
C SER A 248 14.56 11.63 4.35
N ASN A 249 14.16 12.87 4.58
CA ASN A 249 12.74 13.21 4.67
C ASN A 249 12.07 13.15 3.28
N GLU A 250 12.75 13.56 2.21
CA GLU A 250 12.22 13.53 0.84
C GLU A 250 11.86 12.10 0.38
N ARG A 251 12.75 11.13 0.62
CA ARG A 251 12.47 9.72 0.32
C ARG A 251 11.33 9.15 1.16
N TYR A 252 11.15 9.68 2.36
CA TYR A 252 10.06 9.27 3.22
C TYR A 252 8.70 9.79 2.70
N GLU A 253 8.59 11.07 2.34
CA GLU A 253 7.32 11.62 1.80
C GLU A 253 6.92 10.92 0.49
N THR A 254 7.87 10.81 -0.45
CA THR A 254 7.62 10.15 -1.74
C THR A 254 7.16 8.70 -1.57
N LEU A 255 7.78 7.97 -0.64
CA LEU A 255 7.36 6.61 -0.33
C LEU A 255 5.98 6.56 0.34
N LEU A 256 5.65 7.47 1.24
CA LEU A 256 4.32 7.51 1.86
C LEU A 256 3.22 7.66 0.79
N GLU A 257 3.43 8.54 -0.19
CA GLU A 257 2.53 8.71 -1.32
C GLU A 257 2.40 7.43 -2.16
N GLN A 258 3.53 6.79 -2.49
CA GLN A 258 3.55 5.54 -3.24
C GLN A 258 2.84 4.38 -2.53
N LEU A 259 2.89 4.34 -1.20
CA LEU A 259 2.23 3.31 -0.37
C LEU A 259 0.79 3.66 0.02
N GLY A 260 0.37 4.92 -0.12
CA GLY A 260 -0.94 5.40 0.32
C GLY A 260 -1.07 5.51 1.84
N LEU A 261 0.02 5.86 2.51
CA LEU A 261 0.06 5.99 3.96
C LEU A 261 0.09 7.46 4.36
N GLU A 262 -0.74 7.84 5.33
CA GLU A 262 -0.63 9.16 5.93
C GLU A 262 0.45 9.17 7.02
N ARG A 263 1.11 10.32 7.18
CA ARG A 263 2.15 10.53 8.20
C ARG A 263 1.68 10.13 9.60
N GLU A 264 0.46 10.52 9.95
CA GLU A 264 -0.17 10.27 11.25
C GLU A 264 -0.34 8.77 11.55
N SER A 265 -0.41 7.90 10.52
CA SER A 265 -0.54 6.45 10.70
C SER A 265 0.77 5.75 11.10
N VAL A 266 1.89 6.44 10.93
CA VAL A 266 3.25 5.92 11.15
C VAL A 266 3.88 6.56 12.39
N GLU A 267 3.54 7.82 12.64
CA GLU A 267 4.09 8.63 13.71
C GLU A 267 3.30 8.49 15.02
N GLY A 268 3.96 8.69 16.16
CA GLY A 268 3.33 8.59 17.47
C GLY A 268 3.17 7.16 18.02
N GLU A 269 2.24 7.02 18.96
CA GLU A 269 1.89 5.75 19.59
C GLU A 269 0.86 5.01 18.72
N LEU A 270 1.22 3.80 18.28
CA LEU A 270 0.40 3.01 17.37
C LEU A 270 -0.45 2.02 18.17
N ILE A 271 -1.76 2.22 18.11
CA ILE A 271 -2.74 1.33 18.74
C ILE A 271 -3.41 0.53 17.63
N VAL A 272 -3.15 -0.79 17.62
CA VAL A 272 -3.65 -1.78 16.65
C VAL A 272 -4.56 -2.78 17.34
#